data_AF-A0A8T6KJB5-F1
#
_entry.id   AF-A0A8T6KJB5-F1
#
_cell.length_a   1.000
_cell.length_b   1.000
_cell.length_c   1.000
_cell.angle_alpha   90.00
_cell.angle_beta   90.00
_cell.angle_gamma   90.00
#
_symmetry.space_group_name_H-M   'P 1'
#
loop_
_entity.id
_entity.type
_entity.pdbx_description
1 polymer ?
#
loop_
_entity_poly.entity_id
_entity_poly.type
_entity_poly.pdbx_seq_one_letter_code
_entity_poly.pdbx_strand_id
1 'polypeptide(L)'
;MSSAHGGGRSQYHCSFCMKDQAQVRRLVAGPGGVYICNECVEACRAVIQDEQLNSGPPQPQAAASPPQTLPPLGIYDRLCEHVVGQDEAKRVLAVAVYNHYKRINTVVDPEDEVELEKSNILLVGPTGSGKTLLASTLARILDVPFSIADATALTEAGYVGEDVENILLHLIQAADFDI
;
A
#
# COMPACT_ATOMS: atom_id res chain seq x y z
N MET A 1 0.07 21.16 -68.17
CA MET A 1 1.47 21.64 -68.12
C MET A 1 1.55 22.56 -66.91
N SER A 2 1.62 21.97 -65.71
CA SER A 2 2.86 21.70 -64.96
C SER A 2 3.42 22.96 -64.31
N SER A 3 3.16 23.13 -63.01
CA SER A 3 4.19 23.24 -61.95
C SER A 3 3.68 24.07 -60.77
N ALA A 4 3.58 23.42 -59.62
CA ALA A 4 4.03 23.90 -58.31
C ALA A 4 3.43 23.00 -57.23
N HIS A 5 4.27 22.32 -56.45
CA HIS A 5 4.28 22.41 -54.98
C HIS A 5 5.47 21.57 -54.49
N GLY A 6 6.54 22.27 -54.11
CA GLY A 6 7.63 21.69 -53.35
C GLY A 6 7.13 21.25 -51.98
N GLY A 7 7.07 19.93 -51.76
CA GLY A 7 6.79 19.36 -50.46
C GLY A 7 8.06 19.41 -49.61
N GLY A 8 8.16 20.38 -48.71
CA GLY A 8 9.14 20.38 -47.63
C GLY A 8 8.93 19.12 -46.78
N ARG A 9 9.84 18.15 -46.90
CA ARG A 9 9.88 16.98 -46.03
C ARG A 9 10.29 17.46 -44.64
N SER A 10 9.33 17.63 -43.74
CA SER A 10 9.61 17.82 -42.31
C SER A 10 10.42 16.64 -41.81
N GLN A 11 11.73 16.85 -41.63
CA GLN A 11 12.67 15.83 -41.22
C GLN A 11 12.52 15.64 -39.71
N TYR A 12 11.73 14.63 -39.33
CA TYR A 12 11.54 14.27 -37.94
C TYR A 12 12.83 13.63 -37.41
N HIS A 13 13.34 14.18 -36.30
CA HIS A 13 14.56 13.74 -35.66
C HIS A 13 14.30 13.38 -34.20
N CYS A 14 15.04 12.41 -33.67
CA CYS A 14 14.99 12.05 -32.25
C CYS A 14 15.55 13.19 -31.40
N SER A 15 14.81 13.64 -30.38
CA SER A 15 15.22 14.70 -29.47
C SER A 15 16.36 14.30 -28.52
N PHE A 16 16.71 13.00 -28.45
CA PHE A 16 17.75 12.47 -27.56
C PHE A 16 19.09 12.24 -28.28
N CYS A 17 19.06 11.65 -29.48
CA CYS A 17 20.28 11.34 -30.25
C CYS A 17 20.42 12.14 -31.55
N MET A 18 19.45 12.99 -31.88
CA MET A 18 19.41 13.83 -33.09
C MET A 18 19.43 13.07 -34.42
N LYS A 19 19.24 11.75 -34.42
CA LYS A 19 19.13 10.94 -35.64
C LYS A 19 17.78 11.17 -36.32
N ASP A 20 17.81 11.17 -37.65
CA ASP A 20 16.61 11.29 -38.47
C ASP A 20 15.78 10.01 -38.51
N GLN A 21 14.50 10.13 -38.87
CA GLN A 21 13.60 8.99 -39.06
C GLN A 21 14.16 7.91 -40.02
N ALA A 22 14.98 8.30 -41.01
CA ALA A 22 15.59 7.34 -41.96
C ALA A 22 16.75 6.54 -41.35
N GLN A 23 17.36 7.02 -40.27
CA GLN A 23 18.53 6.42 -39.63
C GLN A 23 18.16 5.49 -38.47
N VAL A 24 16.87 5.42 -38.11
CA VAL A 24 16.39 4.63 -36.97
C VAL A 24 15.24 3.74 -37.41
N ARG A 25 15.14 2.56 -36.79
CA ARG A 25 14.10 1.58 -37.14
C ARG A 25 12.69 2.08 -36.80
N ARG A 26 12.56 2.85 -35.71
CA ARG A 26 11.27 3.42 -35.28
C ARG A 26 11.50 4.75 -34.58
N LEU A 27 10.66 5.72 -34.91
CA LEU A 27 10.58 7.02 -34.26
C LEU A 27 9.16 7.21 -33.70
N VAL A 28 9.06 7.50 -32.40
CA VAL A 28 7.80 7.65 -31.67
C VAL A 28 7.58 9.14 -31.37
N ALA A 29 6.39 9.66 -31.68
CA ALA A 29 6.01 11.04 -31.40
C ALA A 29 5.35 11.16 -30.02
N GLY A 30 5.76 12.17 -29.26
CA GLY A 30 5.18 12.55 -27.97
C GLY A 30 4.46 13.91 -28.02
N PRO A 31 3.74 14.27 -26.94
CA PRO A 31 3.13 15.59 -26.82
C PRO A 31 4.19 16.70 -26.88
N GLY A 32 3.83 17.85 -27.46
CA GLY A 32 4.74 19.00 -27.55
C GLY A 32 5.79 18.93 -28.67
N GLY A 33 5.64 18.03 -29.65
CA GLY A 33 6.57 17.95 -30.79
C GLY A 33 7.91 17.28 -30.46
N VAL A 34 7.95 16.49 -29.38
CA VAL A 34 9.12 15.70 -28.97
C VAL A 34 9.08 14.34 -29.65
N TYR A 35 10.24 13.82 -30.07
CA TYR A 35 10.34 12.52 -30.72
C TYR A 35 11.44 11.68 -30.06
N ILE A 36 11.20 10.37 -29.91
CA ILE A 36 12.19 9.44 -29.36
C ILE A 36 12.32 8.20 -30.25
N CYS A 37 13.55 7.76 -30.55
CA CYS A 37 13.80 6.57 -31.36
C CYS A 37 13.93 5.30 -30.53
N ASN A 38 13.80 4.14 -31.18
CA ASN A 38 13.92 2.83 -30.52
C ASN A 38 15.27 2.64 -29.79
N GLU A 39 16.38 3.12 -30.37
CA GLU A 39 17.70 3.00 -29.76
C GLU A 39 17.81 3.80 -28.46
N CYS A 40 17.22 5.01 -28.41
CA CYS A 40 17.20 5.82 -27.20
C CYS A 40 16.28 5.22 -26.12
N VAL A 41 15.16 4.59 -26.51
CA VAL A 41 14.31 3.86 -25.57
C VAL A 41 15.07 2.69 -24.93
N GLU A 42 15.82 1.93 -25.73
CA GLU A 42 16.64 0.82 -25.26
C GLU A 42 17.79 1.31 -24.35
N ALA A 43 18.48 2.39 -24.74
CA ALA A 43 19.55 2.99 -23.95
C ALA A 43 19.02 3.53 -22.60
N CYS A 44 17.91 4.27 -22.61
CA CYS A 44 17.29 4.75 -21.37
C CYS A 44 16.83 3.58 -20.48
N ARG A 45 16.29 2.52 -21.06
CA ARG A 45 15.90 1.31 -20.31
C ARG A 45 17.10 0.66 -19.64
N ALA A 46 18.25 0.59 -20.31
CA ALA A 46 19.47 0.05 -19.73
C ALA A 46 19.96 0.89 -18.54
N VAL A 47 19.94 2.23 -18.65
CA VAL A 47 20.34 3.13 -17.55
C VAL A 47 19.41 2.98 -16.35
N ILE A 48 18.08 2.96 -16.57
CA ILE A 48 17.08 2.77 -15.50
C ILE A 48 17.25 1.40 -14.83
N GLN A 49 17.53 0.37 -15.62
CA GLN A 49 17.73 -0.98 -15.09
C GLN A 49 19.03 -1.10 -14.29
N ASP A 50 20.09 -0.39 -14.66
CA ASP A 50 21.35 -0.36 -13.92
C ASP A 50 21.20 0.37 -12.57
N GLU A 51 20.39 1.43 -12.51
CA GLU A 51 19.96 2.05 -11.25
C GLU A 51 19.19 1.07 -10.35
N GLN A 52 18.33 0.23 -10.93
CA GLN A 52 17.59 -0.83 -10.22
C GLN A 52 18.46 -2.02 -9.78
N LEU A 53 19.69 -2.17 -10.28
CA LEU A 53 20.62 -3.22 -9.85
C LEU A 53 21.60 -2.71 -8.78
N ASN A 54 21.94 -1.42 -8.81
CA ASN A 54 22.77 -0.77 -7.79
C ASN A 54 21.97 -0.25 -6.58
N SER A 55 20.66 -0.08 -6.71
CA SER A 55 19.73 -0.16 -5.59
C SER A 55 19.26 -1.62 -5.50
N GLY A 56 19.14 -2.18 -4.29
CA GLY A 56 18.71 -3.58 -4.10
C GLY A 56 17.43 -3.91 -4.89
N PRO A 57 17.17 -5.20 -5.15
CA PRO A 57 16.30 -5.68 -6.23
C PRO A 57 14.96 -4.94 -6.31
N PRO A 58 14.52 -4.52 -7.51
CA PRO A 58 13.23 -3.87 -7.69
C PRO A 58 12.15 -4.92 -7.43
N GLN A 59 11.43 -4.76 -6.33
CA GLN A 59 10.28 -5.60 -6.05
C GLN A 59 9.28 -5.47 -7.20
N PRO A 60 8.77 -6.58 -7.75
CA PRO A 60 7.72 -6.53 -8.76
C PRO A 60 6.52 -5.78 -8.19
N GLN A 61 6.10 -4.71 -8.84
CA GLN A 61 4.76 -4.15 -8.65
C GLN A 61 3.74 -5.14 -9.23
N ALA A 62 3.40 -6.14 -8.43
CA ALA A 62 2.32 -7.07 -8.66
C ALA A 62 1.61 -7.28 -7.32
N ALA A 63 0.35 -6.84 -7.26
CA ALA A 63 -0.66 -7.13 -6.23
C ALA A 63 -0.13 -7.24 -4.79
N ALA A 64 -0.30 -6.16 -4.01
CA ALA A 64 -0.30 -6.14 -2.54
C ALA A 64 0.29 -7.41 -1.91
N SER A 65 1.62 -7.55 -1.98
CA SER A 65 2.29 -8.57 -1.18
C SER A 65 1.90 -8.29 0.27
N PRO A 66 1.37 -9.29 0.99
CA PRO A 66 0.84 -9.07 2.32
C PRO A 66 1.90 -8.37 3.17
N PRO A 67 1.51 -7.39 4.02
CA PRO A 67 2.46 -6.65 4.81
C PRO A 67 3.35 -7.66 5.51
N GLN A 68 4.67 -7.56 5.31
CA GLN A 68 5.64 -8.40 6.01
C GLN A 68 5.32 -8.31 7.48
N THR A 69 4.64 -9.32 7.98
CA THR A 69 3.93 -9.19 9.25
C THR A 69 5.00 -9.27 10.30
N LEU A 70 5.19 -8.18 11.07
CA LEU A 70 6.22 -8.17 12.10
C LEU A 70 6.03 -9.41 13.00
N PRO A 71 7.12 -10.13 13.35
CA PRO A 71 7.00 -11.23 14.28
C PRO A 71 6.44 -10.71 15.62
N PRO A 72 5.73 -11.55 16.40
CA PRO A 72 5.13 -11.10 17.65
C PRO A 72 6.11 -10.41 18.60
N LEU A 73 7.36 -10.89 18.65
CA LEU A 73 8.41 -10.24 19.44
C LEU A 73 8.71 -8.82 18.96
N GLY A 74 8.78 -8.59 17.65
CA GLY A 74 8.98 -7.26 17.08
C GLY A 74 7.83 -6.30 17.36
N ILE A 75 6.58 -6.79 17.34
CA ILE A 75 5.40 -5.99 17.72
C ILE A 75 5.46 -5.63 19.21
N TYR A 76 5.80 -6.59 20.06
CA TYR A 76 5.95 -6.38 21.50
C TYR A 76 7.02 -5.34 21.82
N ASP A 77 8.18 -5.41 21.17
CA ASP A 77 9.30 -4.48 21.39
C ASP A 77 8.91 -3.05 21.00
N ARG A 78 8.28 -2.88 19.83
CA ARG A 78 7.74 -1.58 19.37
C ARG A 78 6.70 -0.99 20.33
N LEU A 79 5.84 -1.84 20.91
CA LEU A 79 4.89 -1.41 21.93
C LEU A 79 5.60 -0.98 23.22
N CYS A 80 6.71 -1.65 23.59
CA CYS A 80 7.50 -1.29 24.76
C CYS A 80 8.17 0.08 24.64
N GLU A 81 8.47 0.56 23.43
CA GLU A 81 9.01 1.91 23.20
C GLU A 81 8.03 3.02 23.63
N HIS A 82 6.72 2.72 23.65
CA HIS A 82 5.65 3.72 23.86
C HIS A 82 4.82 3.47 25.12
N VAL A 83 4.65 2.21 25.53
CA VAL A 83 3.83 1.81 26.68
C VAL A 83 4.67 1.06 27.70
N VAL A 84 4.88 1.72 28.84
CA VAL A 84 5.62 1.17 29.98
C VAL A 84 4.74 0.21 30.78
N GLY A 85 5.28 -0.97 31.12
CA GLY A 85 4.54 -2.04 31.80
C GLY A 85 3.46 -2.67 30.90
N GLN A 86 2.39 -3.22 31.49
CA GLN A 86 1.30 -3.89 30.76
C GLN A 86 1.78 -5.08 29.89
N ASP A 87 2.75 -5.85 30.38
CA ASP A 87 3.46 -6.87 29.58
C ASP A 87 2.55 -7.99 29.08
N GLU A 88 1.56 -8.39 29.87
CA GLU A 88 0.56 -9.36 29.46
C GLU A 88 -0.27 -8.84 28.27
N ALA A 89 -0.81 -7.63 28.37
CA ALA A 89 -1.61 -7.02 27.30
C ALA A 89 -0.79 -6.85 26.01
N LYS A 90 0.46 -6.38 26.11
CA LYS A 90 1.36 -6.24 24.95
C LYS A 90 1.62 -7.59 24.27
N ARG A 91 1.84 -8.67 25.05
CA ARG A 91 2.06 -10.01 24.52
C ARG A 91 0.82 -10.56 23.81
N VAL A 92 -0.36 -10.40 24.41
CA VAL A 92 -1.63 -10.82 23.82
C VAL A 92 -1.89 -10.08 22.51
N LEU A 93 -1.71 -8.76 22.50
CA LEU A 93 -1.89 -7.92 21.30
C LEU A 93 -0.93 -8.34 20.17
N ALA A 94 0.34 -8.56 20.49
CA ALA A 94 1.34 -8.96 19.51
C ALA A 94 1.01 -10.30 18.83
N VAL A 95 0.58 -11.30 19.61
CA VAL A 95 0.19 -12.61 19.06
C VAL A 95 -1.12 -12.50 18.26
N ALA A 96 -2.11 -11.78 18.78
CA ALA A 96 -3.41 -11.65 18.13
C ALA A 96 -3.33 -10.96 16.77
N VAL A 97 -2.55 -9.88 16.66
CA VAL A 97 -2.31 -9.18 15.39
C VAL A 97 -1.56 -10.07 14.41
N TYR A 98 -0.50 -10.73 14.86
CA TYR A 98 0.26 -11.64 14.01
C TYR A 98 -0.64 -12.73 13.43
N ASN A 99 -1.49 -13.33 14.26
CA ASN A 99 -2.46 -14.33 13.81
C ASN A 99 -3.54 -13.72 12.89
N HIS A 100 -3.98 -12.49 13.15
CA HIS A 100 -4.95 -11.78 12.30
C HIS A 100 -4.42 -11.63 10.86
N TYR A 101 -3.19 -11.17 10.71
CA TYR A 101 -2.56 -11.07 9.39
C TYR A 101 -2.25 -12.43 8.77
N LYS A 102 -1.76 -13.39 9.57
CA LYS A 102 -1.56 -14.76 9.07
C LYS A 102 -2.86 -15.30 8.46
N ARG A 103 -4.00 -15.07 9.12
CA ARG A 103 -5.32 -15.45 8.63
C ARG A 103 -5.71 -14.72 7.34
N ILE A 104 -5.50 -13.41 7.24
CA ILE A 104 -5.80 -12.63 6.03
C ILE A 104 -4.94 -13.07 4.83
N ASN A 105 -3.67 -13.37 5.09
CA ASN A 105 -2.68 -13.66 4.06
C ASN A 105 -2.67 -15.14 3.65
N THR A 106 -3.34 -16.01 4.41
CA THR A 106 -3.49 -17.41 4.04
C THR A 106 -4.53 -17.48 2.93
N VAL A 107 -4.09 -17.85 1.73
CA VAL A 107 -5.01 -18.31 0.68
C VAL A 107 -5.56 -19.63 1.18
N VAL A 108 -6.81 -19.62 1.65
CA VAL A 108 -7.49 -20.84 2.10
C VAL A 108 -7.63 -21.73 0.86
N ASP A 109 -6.88 -22.83 0.83
CA ASP A 109 -7.06 -23.85 -0.20
C ASP A 109 -8.45 -24.46 0.04
N PRO A 110 -9.37 -24.50 -0.95
CA PRO A 110 -10.72 -25.02 -0.74
C PRO A 110 -10.78 -26.49 -0.28
N GLU A 111 -9.65 -27.21 -0.31
CA GLU A 111 -9.50 -28.59 0.21
C GLU A 111 -9.04 -28.65 1.68
N ASP A 112 -8.56 -27.55 2.26
CA ASP A 112 -8.21 -27.45 3.68
C ASP A 112 -9.47 -27.13 4.51
N GLU A 113 -10.00 -28.12 5.24
CA GLU A 113 -11.15 -27.98 6.17
C GLU A 113 -10.82 -27.12 7.43
N VAL A 114 -9.68 -26.44 7.47
CA VAL A 114 -9.23 -25.71 8.66
C VAL A 114 -9.80 -24.29 8.66
N GLU A 115 -10.91 -24.09 9.36
CA GLU A 115 -11.48 -22.77 9.61
C GLU A 115 -10.65 -21.98 10.65
N LEU A 116 -10.11 -20.83 10.25
CA LEU A 116 -9.37 -19.93 11.13
C LEU A 116 -10.31 -18.92 11.81
N GLU A 117 -10.55 -19.09 13.10
CA GLU A 117 -11.39 -18.18 13.88
C GLU A 117 -10.79 -16.76 14.06
N LYS A 118 -11.66 -15.76 14.23
CA LYS A 118 -11.25 -14.37 14.54
C LYS A 118 -10.94 -14.23 16.04
N SER A 119 -9.74 -13.79 16.38
CA SER A 119 -9.40 -13.40 17.75
C SER A 119 -9.75 -11.94 18.03
N ASN A 120 -10.88 -11.69 18.69
CA ASN A 120 -11.20 -10.37 19.25
C ASN A 120 -10.61 -10.26 20.67
N ILE A 121 -10.28 -9.03 21.11
CA ILE A 121 -9.61 -8.79 22.39
C ILE A 121 -10.46 -7.87 23.26
N LEU A 122 -10.63 -8.24 24.53
CA LEU A 122 -11.20 -7.37 25.56
C LEU A 122 -10.08 -6.89 26.48
N LEU A 123 -9.85 -5.58 26.54
CA LEU A 123 -8.86 -4.97 27.44
C LEU A 123 -9.53 -4.47 28.72
N VAL A 124 -9.21 -5.10 29.85
CA VAL A 124 -9.73 -4.72 31.18
C VAL A 124 -8.63 -4.07 32.01
N GLY A 125 -8.94 -2.94 32.65
CA GLY A 125 -7.99 -2.25 33.53
C GLY A 125 -8.51 -0.89 34.01
N PRO A 126 -7.88 -0.28 35.03
CA PRO A 126 -8.30 0.99 35.60
C PRO A 126 -8.25 2.14 34.60
N THR A 127 -8.91 3.25 34.90
CA THR A 127 -8.81 4.48 34.10
C THR A 127 -7.35 4.96 34.06
N GLY A 128 -6.92 5.52 32.92
CA GLY A 128 -5.55 6.01 32.75
C GLY A 128 -4.46 4.94 32.59
N SER A 129 -4.77 3.64 32.57
CA SER A 129 -3.77 2.57 32.44
C SER A 129 -3.17 2.38 31.04
N GLY A 130 -3.52 3.23 30.07
CA GLY A 130 -2.99 3.17 28.70
C GLY A 130 -3.72 2.26 27.72
N LYS A 131 -4.96 1.81 28.01
CA LYS A 131 -5.75 0.95 27.09
C LYS A 131 -5.90 1.55 25.67
N THR A 132 -6.36 2.80 25.59
CA THR A 132 -6.51 3.52 24.32
C THR A 132 -5.15 3.80 23.66
N LEU A 133 -4.11 4.05 24.46
CA LEU A 133 -2.74 4.26 23.97
C LEU A 133 -2.16 3.00 23.35
N LEU A 134 -2.41 1.82 23.94
CA LEU A 134 -2.01 0.52 23.38
C LEU A 134 -2.62 0.31 22.00
N ALA A 135 -3.94 0.49 21.86
CA ALA A 135 -4.64 0.28 20.60
C ALA A 135 -4.17 1.26 19.50
N SER A 136 -4.11 2.56 19.81
CA SER A 136 -3.67 3.58 18.85
C SER A 136 -2.18 3.46 18.47
N THR A 137 -1.32 3.05 19.40
CA THR A 137 0.10 2.82 19.11
C THR A 137 0.28 1.57 18.24
N LEU A 138 -0.46 0.50 18.53
CA LEU A 138 -0.44 -0.71 17.71
C LEU A 138 -0.82 -0.43 16.27
N ALA A 139 -1.88 0.35 16.03
CA ALA A 139 -2.28 0.76 14.69
C ALA A 139 -1.18 1.58 13.97
N ARG A 140 -0.53 2.52 14.67
CA ARG A 140 0.59 3.30 14.11
C ARG A 140 1.82 2.45 13.78
N ILE A 141 2.13 1.44 14.61
CA ILE A 141 3.27 0.52 14.37
C ILE A 141 3.04 -0.31 13.10
N LEU A 142 1.80 -0.71 12.86
CA LEU A 142 1.41 -1.59 11.75
C LEU A 142 1.01 -0.83 10.49
N ASP A 143 0.91 0.49 10.57
CA ASP A 143 0.47 1.37 9.48
C ASP A 143 -0.88 0.92 8.88
N VAL A 144 -1.87 0.71 9.77
CA VAL A 144 -3.21 0.27 9.37
C VAL A 144 -4.31 1.29 9.66
N PRO A 145 -5.40 1.26 8.87
CA PRO A 145 -6.61 2.01 9.17
C PRO A 145 -7.12 1.67 10.58
N PHE A 146 -7.50 2.71 11.33
CA PHE A 146 -7.91 2.58 12.72
C PHE A 146 -9.07 3.52 13.05
N SER A 147 -10.08 2.97 13.71
CA SER A 147 -11.27 3.70 14.15
C SER A 147 -11.46 3.51 15.66
N ILE A 148 -11.84 4.59 16.35
CA ILE A 148 -12.17 4.60 17.77
C ILE A 148 -13.66 4.94 17.88
N ALA A 149 -14.40 4.14 18.63
CA ALA A 149 -15.82 4.36 18.89
C ALA A 149 -16.11 4.26 20.39
N ASP A 150 -17.06 5.07 20.88
CA ASP A 150 -17.58 5.00 22.25
C ASP A 150 -18.88 4.20 22.27
N ALA A 151 -18.86 3.05 22.94
CA ALA A 151 -20.02 2.20 23.06
C ALA A 151 -21.21 2.86 23.79
N THR A 152 -20.97 3.89 24.61
CA THR A 152 -22.04 4.60 25.33
C THR A 152 -22.84 5.54 24.42
N ALA A 153 -22.29 5.93 23.26
CA ALA A 153 -22.97 6.76 22.26
C ALA A 153 -23.80 5.94 21.25
N LEU A 154 -23.58 4.62 21.21
CA LEU A 154 -24.29 3.72 20.30
C LEU A 154 -25.71 3.46 20.81
N THR A 155 -26.68 3.69 19.95
CA THR A 155 -28.10 3.46 20.25
C THR A 155 -28.72 2.45 19.29
N GLU A 156 -29.78 1.77 19.73
CA GLU A 156 -30.54 0.89 18.86
C GLU A 156 -31.16 1.65 17.67
N ALA A 157 -31.36 0.94 16.56
CA ALA A 157 -31.99 1.48 15.36
C ALA A 157 -33.34 2.16 15.69
N GLY A 158 -33.49 3.43 15.27
CA GLY A 158 -34.69 4.22 15.53
C GLY A 158 -34.64 5.12 16.77
N TYR A 159 -33.53 5.12 17.51
CA TYR A 159 -33.24 6.11 18.55
C TYR A 159 -32.22 7.16 18.07
N VAL A 160 -32.20 8.32 18.72
CA VAL A 160 -31.25 9.39 18.41
C VAL A 160 -29.89 9.05 19.05
N GLY A 161 -28.92 8.67 18.24
CA GLY A 161 -27.55 8.34 18.64
C GLY A 161 -26.67 7.96 17.45
N GLU A 162 -25.46 7.45 17.72
CA GLU A 162 -24.53 7.02 16.68
C GLU A 162 -24.83 5.58 16.25
N ASP A 163 -24.83 5.32 14.94
CA ASP A 163 -25.06 3.99 14.36
C ASP A 163 -23.75 3.17 14.32
N VAL A 164 -23.85 1.85 14.44
CA VAL A 164 -22.74 0.92 14.26
C VAL A 164 -22.15 1.04 12.86
N GLU A 165 -22.97 1.34 11.85
CA GLU A 165 -22.51 1.57 10.46
C GLU A 165 -21.52 2.74 10.35
N ASN A 166 -21.63 3.76 11.20
CA ASN A 166 -20.70 4.88 11.21
C ASN A 166 -19.28 4.47 11.62
N ILE A 167 -19.14 3.44 12.47
CA ILE A 167 -17.81 2.92 12.86
C ILE A 167 -17.09 2.35 11.64
N LEU A 168 -17.82 1.60 10.80
CA LEU A 168 -17.29 1.04 9.56
C LEU A 168 -17.00 2.13 8.54
N LEU A 169 -17.88 3.12 8.41
CA LEU A 169 -17.67 4.27 7.53
C LEU A 169 -16.37 5.02 7.89
N HIS A 170 -16.15 5.29 9.18
CA HIS A 170 -14.91 5.91 9.64
C HIS A 170 -13.68 5.05 9.35
N LEU A 171 -13.78 3.73 9.48
CA LEU A 171 -12.68 2.82 9.16
C LEU A 171 -12.35 2.79 7.66
N ILE A 172 -13.37 2.78 6.79
CA ILE A 172 -13.21 2.83 5.33
C ILE A 172 -12.60 4.17 4.90
N GLN A 173 -13.04 5.27 5.51
CA GLN A 173 -12.45 6.59 5.28
C GLN A 173 -10.98 6.63 5.69
N ALA A 174 -10.64 6.03 6.84
CA ALA A 174 -9.25 5.90 7.29
C ALA A 174 -8.41 4.96 6.41
N ALA A 175 -9.05 4.12 5.60
CA ALA A 175 -8.43 3.24 4.61
C ALA A 175 -8.36 3.87 3.21
N ASP A 176 -8.65 5.17 3.06
CA ASP A 176 -8.71 5.86 1.77
C ASP A 176 -9.64 5.14 0.75
N PHE A 177 -10.71 4.51 1.25
CA PHE A 177 -11.67 3.72 0.47
C PHE A 177 -11.06 2.51 -0.26
N ASP A 178 -9.95 1.96 0.23
CA ASP A 178 -9.43 0.65 -0.20
C ASP A 178 -10.33 -0.48 0.35
N ILE A 179 -10.95 -1.26 -0.53
CA ILE A 179 -11.96 -2.31 -0.23
C ILE A 179 -11.54 -3.64 -0.85
#